data_AF-A0A5S3WN31-F1
#
_entry.id   AF-A0A5S3WN31-F1
#
_cell.length_a   1.000
_cell.length_b   1.000
_cell.length_c   1.000
_cell.angle_alpha   90.00
_cell.angle_beta   90.00
_cell.angle_gamma   90.00
#
_symmetry.space_group_name_H-M   'P 1'
#
loop_
_entity.id
_entity.type
_entity.pdbx_description
1 polymer ?
#
loop_
_entity_poly.entity_id
_entity_poly.type
_entity_poly.pdbx_seq_one_letter_code
_entity_poly.pdbx_strand_id
1 'polypeptide(L)' 'MPQVSAIMQGKTGLALSGGGFRASLYHIGVLAALAEQDQLRHIEVISCVSGGSIIG' A
#
# COMPACT_ATOMS: atom_id res chain seq x y z
N MET A 1 -9.36 16.26 -9.57
CA MET A 1 -8.83 14.95 -10.00
C MET A 1 -9.95 13.93 -9.83
N PRO A 2 -10.18 13.03 -10.81
CA PRO A 2 -11.25 12.04 -10.70
C PRO A 2 -10.99 11.17 -9.47
N GLN A 3 -12.05 10.89 -8.73
CA GLN A 3 -12.02 10.46 -7.34
C GLN A 3 -11.57 8.99 -7.24
N VAL A 4 -10.33 8.77 -6.77
CA VAL A 4 -9.83 7.45 -6.31
C VAL A 4 -10.80 6.78 -5.31
N SER A 5 -11.67 7.57 -4.69
CA SER A 5 -12.80 7.17 -3.84
C SER A 5 -13.63 5.98 -4.38
N ALA A 6 -13.80 5.85 -5.70
CA ALA A 6 -14.58 4.73 -6.26
C ALA A 6 -13.93 3.35 -6.05
N ILE A 7 -12.60 3.27 -5.94
CA ILE A 7 -11.86 2.00 -5.77
C ILE A 7 -11.94 1.52 -4.31
N MET A 8 -12.15 2.43 -3.36
CA MET A 8 -12.22 2.12 -1.92
C MET A 8 -13.66 2.16 -1.37
N GLN A 9 -14.65 1.80 -2.19
CA GLN A 9 -15.99 1.53 -1.69
C GLN A 9 -16.02 0.14 -1.04
N GLY A 10 -15.87 0.11 0.28
CA GLY A 10 -15.87 -1.11 1.09
C GLY A 10 -14.48 -1.48 1.60
N LYS A 11 -14.33 -2.73 2.07
CA LYS A 11 -13.08 -3.17 2.70
C LYS A 11 -11.93 -3.21 1.72
N THR A 12 -10.90 -2.40 1.96
CA THR A 12 -9.73 -2.32 1.08
C THR A 12 -8.54 -3.03 1.69
N GLY A 13 -7.92 -3.93 0.92
CA GLY A 13 -6.68 -4.61 1.29
C GLY A 13 -5.53 -4.22 0.34
N LEU A 14 -4.32 -4.14 0.88
CA LEU A 14 -3.09 -3.86 0.13
C LEU A 14 -2.18 -5.10 0.12
N ALA A 15 -1.68 -5.47 -1.05
CA ALA A 15 -0.74 -6.60 -1.20
C ALA A 15 0.64 -6.08 -1.62
N LEU A 16 1.66 -6.32 -0.77
CA LEU A 16 3.05 -5.98 -1.03
C LEU A 16 3.82 -7.21 -1.52
N SER A 17 4.17 -7.19 -2.80
CA SER A 17 4.93 -8.27 -3.43
C SER A 17 6.38 -8.37 -2.92
N GLY A 18 6.99 -9.53 -3.12
CA GLY A 18 8.41 -9.77 -2.86
C GLY A 18 9.33 -9.10 -3.89
N GLY A 19 10.65 -9.22 -3.65
CA GLY A 19 11.69 -8.59 -4.47
C GLY A 19 12.87 -8.02 -3.67
N GLY A 20 13.03 -8.45 -2.41
CA GLY A 20 14.08 -7.99 -1.51
C GLY A 20 14.01 -6.48 -1.26
N PHE A 21 15.18 -5.87 -1.04
CA PHE A 21 15.31 -4.45 -0.70
C PHE A 21 14.71 -3.51 -1.75
N ARG A 22 14.78 -3.88 -3.03
CA ARG A 22 14.18 -3.08 -4.12
C ARG A 22 12.67 -2.95 -3.94
N ALA A 23 12.00 -4.05 -3.62
CA ALA A 23 10.56 -4.04 -3.35
C ALA A 23 10.25 -3.21 -2.10
N SER A 24 11.04 -3.36 -1.03
CA SER A 24 10.85 -2.59 0.22
C SER A 24 10.94 -1.07 -0.01
N LEU A 25 11.97 -0.62 -0.74
CA LEU A 25 12.17 0.80 -1.06
C LEU A 25 11.09 1.36 -1.99
N TYR A 26 10.54 0.53 -2.88
CA TYR A 26 9.40 0.93 -3.70
C TYR A 26 8.12 1.04 -2.84
N HIS A 27 7.83 0.02 -2.03
CA HIS A 27 6.63 -0.03 -1.21
C HIS A 27 6.56 1.09 -0.18
N ILE A 28 7.67 1.47 0.46
CA ILE A 28 7.67 2.62 1.38
C ILE A 28 7.29 3.92 0.66
N GLY A 29 7.69 4.10 -0.61
CA GLY A 29 7.26 5.23 -1.42
C GLY A 29 5.76 5.20 -1.75
N VAL A 30 5.22 4.01 -2.04
CA VAL A 30 3.77 3.83 -2.26
C VAL A 30 2.98 4.12 -0.98
N LEU A 31 3.41 3.61 0.17
CA LEU A 31 2.76 3.87 1.45
C LEU A 31 2.82 5.35 1.82
N ALA A 32 3.96 6.01 1.58
CA ALA A 32 4.11 7.45 1.79
C ALA A 32 3.13 8.24 0.91
N ALA A 33 3.04 7.94 -0.38
CA ALA A 33 2.11 8.61 -1.28
C ALA A 33 0.64 8.39 -0.87
N LEU A 34 0.28 7.17 -0.43
CA LEU A 34 -1.06 6.88 0.10
C LEU A 34 -1.34 7.65 1.40
N ALA A 35 -0.33 7.83 2.26
CA ALA A 35 -0.46 8.62 3.48
C ALA A 35 -0.62 10.11 3.17
N GLU A 36 0.16 10.65 2.24
CA GLU A 36 0.07 12.05 1.77
C GLU A 36 -1.31 12.39 1.18
N GLN A 37 -1.97 11.40 0.58
CA GLN A 37 -3.32 11.53 0.02
C GLN A 37 -4.44 11.16 1.02
N ASP A 38 -4.10 10.92 2.29
CA ASP A 38 -5.02 10.46 3.34
C ASP A 38 -5.78 9.16 2.98
N GLN A 39 -5.23 8.36 2.06
CA GLN A 39 -5.81 7.10 1.60
C GLN A 39 -5.34 5.92 2.46
N LEU A 40 -4.13 5.99 3.03
CA LEU A 40 -3.52 4.87 3.77
C LEU A 40 -4.38 4.40 4.95
N ARG A 41 -5.06 5.33 5.64
CA ARG A 41 -5.94 5.02 6.79
C ARG A 41 -7.20 4.22 6.44
N HIS A 42 -7.50 4.07 5.14
CA HIS A 42 -8.64 3.30 4.65
C HIS A 42 -8.25 1.87 4.25
N ILE A 43 -6.97 1.50 4.34
CA ILE A 43 -6.51 0.13 4.14
C ILE A 43 -6.71 -0.64 5.44
N GLU A 44 -7.55 -1.68 5.39
CA GLU A 44 -7.92 -2.51 6.54
C GLU A 44 -6.97 -3.70 6.74
N VAL A 45 -6.38 -4.19 5.64
CA VAL A 45 -5.52 -5.37 5.66
C VAL A 45 -4.32 -5.13 4.77
N ILE A 46 -3.14 -5.44 5.29
CA ILE A 46 -1.91 -5.51 4.50
C ILE A 46 -1.45 -6.97 4.46
N SER A 47 -1.16 -7.46 3.25
CA SER A 47 -0.57 -8.79 3.03
C SER A 47 0.78 -8.63 2.37
N CYS A 48 1.78 -9.37 2.83
CA CYS A 48 3.17 -9.17 2.42
C CYS A 48 3.84 -10.51 2.14
N VAL A 49 4.76 -10.53 1.18
CA VAL A 49 5.68 -11.66 0.98
C VAL A 49 7.13 -11.19 0.81
N SER A 50 8.08 -11.91 1.41
CA SER A 50 9.53 -11.68 1.25
C SER A 50 9.92 -10.21 1.49
N GLY A 51 10.49 -9.52 0.50
CA GLY A 51 10.88 -8.10 0.61
C GLY A 51 9.71 -7.14 0.91
N GLY A 52 8.47 -7.51 0.58
CA GLY A 52 7.28 -6.75 0.97
C GLY A 52 7.07 -6.72 2.48
N SER A 53 7.43 -7.80 3.17
CA SER A 53 7.24 -7.96 4.63
C SER A 53 8.22 -7.13 5.48
N ILE A 54 9.18 -6.46 4.86
CA ILE A 54 10.10 -5.57 5.56
C ILE A 54 9.40 -4.25 5.95
N ILE A 55 8.42 -3.82 5.15
CA ILE A 55 7.78 -2.50 5.27
C ILE A 55 6.28 -2.58 5.53
N GLY A 56 5.57 -3.57 4.97
CA GLY A 56 4.14 -3.74 5.23
C GLY A 56 3.87 -4.66 6.39
#